data_AF-A0A7Y4IRM9-F1
#
_entry.id   AF-A0A7Y4IRM9-F1
#
_cell.length_a   1.000
_cell.length_b   1.000
_cell.length_c   1.000
_cell.angle_alpha   90.00
_cell.angle_beta   90.00
_cell.angle_gamma   90.00
#
_symmetry.space_group_name_H-M   'P 1'
#
loop_
_entity.id
_entity.type
_entity.pdbx_description
1 polymer ?
#
loop_
_entity_poly.entity_id
_entity_poly.type
_entity_poly.pdbx_seq_one_letter_code
_entity_poly.pdbx_strand_id
1 'polypeptide(L)'
;MATKKVSSRRAAVAAPPPARIREDDSQSLDSRQLLRVLTAVRKGDFSVRMPVDKVGSAGKVADTLNEIIELSERMAREFERIGNVVGKEGRITQRGNVVGALGSWGDCVESVNTLVADLVQPTTEMGRVIGAVAKGDLSQTMALEVDGRPLRGEFLRTARLVNGMVEQLGAFASEVTRVAREVGTDGKLGGQAKVKGVAGTWKDLTDNVNSMASNLTAQVRSIAEVTTAVAKGDLSKKITVDVRGEILELKNTINTMVDQLNSFASEVTRVAREVGTEGKLGGQAVVRGVGGTWKDLTDNVNSMASNLTSQVRNIAEVTTAVAKGDLSKKITVDAKGEVLELKNTINTMVDQLNSFASEVTRVAREVGTDGKLGGQADVKGVAGVWKDLTDNVNSMASNLTSQVRNIAEVTTAVANGDLSKKITVDVRGEILELKNTINTMVDQLNSFASEVTRVAREVGT
;
A
#
# COMPACT_ATOMS: atom_id res chain seq x y z
N MET A 1 -116.63 -69.97 -89.89
CA MET A 1 -116.23 -70.40 -91.25
C MET A 1 -114.78 -69.97 -91.43
N ALA A 2 -113.89 -70.92 -91.79
CA ALA A 2 -112.57 -70.81 -92.47
C ALA A 2 -111.79 -69.46 -92.42
N THR A 3 -110.46 -69.33 -92.28
CA THR A 3 -109.29 -70.22 -92.36
C THR A 3 -108.04 -69.34 -92.11
N LYS A 4 -106.99 -69.92 -91.48
CA LYS A 4 -105.55 -69.91 -91.87
C LYS A 4 -105.00 -68.74 -92.73
N LYS A 5 -103.81 -68.21 -92.36
CA LYS A 5 -102.44 -68.60 -92.86
C LYS A 5 -101.44 -67.40 -92.99
N VAL A 6 -100.20 -67.66 -92.52
CA VAL A 6 -98.82 -67.21 -92.95
C VAL A 6 -98.39 -65.72 -92.99
N SER A 7 -97.22 -65.44 -92.39
CA SER A 7 -95.93 -65.10 -93.06
C SER A 7 -95.18 -63.84 -92.61
N SER A 8 -93.86 -64.02 -92.65
CA SER A 8 -92.71 -63.14 -92.44
C SER A 8 -92.74 -61.73 -93.08
N ARG A 9 -92.07 -60.77 -92.42
CA ARG A 9 -90.94 -59.96 -92.97
C ARG A 9 -90.40 -58.96 -91.95
N ARG A 10 -89.06 -58.84 -91.90
CA ARG A 10 -88.30 -57.72 -91.30
C ARG A 10 -88.58 -56.43 -92.08
N ALA A 11 -88.74 -55.31 -91.36
CA ALA A 11 -88.64 -53.96 -91.89
C ALA A 11 -87.88 -53.07 -90.88
N ALA A 12 -87.01 -52.21 -91.39
CA ALA A 12 -86.25 -51.24 -90.63
C ALA A 12 -86.97 -49.87 -90.59
N VAL A 13 -86.57 -49.06 -89.58
CA VAL A 13 -86.74 -47.61 -89.41
C VAL A 13 -88.02 -47.10 -88.72
N ALA A 14 -87.84 -46.57 -87.50
CA ALA A 14 -88.29 -45.22 -87.10
C ALA A 14 -87.69 -44.87 -85.71
N ALA A 15 -86.86 -43.82 -85.65
CA ALA A 15 -86.43 -43.21 -84.40
C ALA A 15 -87.60 -42.43 -83.76
N PRO A 16 -87.78 -42.45 -82.42
CA PRO A 16 -88.68 -41.53 -81.76
C PRO A 16 -88.05 -40.12 -81.68
N PRO A 17 -88.87 -39.05 -81.62
CA PRO A 17 -88.44 -37.67 -81.81
C PRO A 17 -87.60 -37.12 -80.64
N PRO A 18 -86.82 -36.04 -80.86
CA PRO A 18 -86.08 -35.38 -79.79
C PRO A 18 -87.06 -34.80 -78.76
N ALA A 19 -86.73 -34.97 -77.48
CA ALA A 19 -87.48 -34.39 -76.38
C ALA A 19 -87.51 -32.85 -76.54
N ARG A 20 -88.71 -32.29 -76.70
CA ARG A 20 -88.95 -30.85 -76.62
C ARG A 20 -88.62 -30.37 -75.21
N ILE A 21 -87.52 -29.65 -75.05
CA ILE A 21 -87.26 -28.83 -73.86
C ILE A 21 -88.34 -27.74 -73.85
N ARG A 22 -89.18 -27.71 -72.81
CA ARG A 22 -90.16 -26.64 -72.60
C ARG A 22 -89.40 -25.37 -72.20
N GLU A 23 -89.57 -24.29 -72.95
CA GLU A 23 -88.93 -22.99 -72.71
C GLU A 23 -89.33 -22.32 -71.37
N ASP A 24 -90.36 -22.83 -70.68
CA ASP A 24 -90.93 -22.25 -69.45
C ASP A 24 -90.17 -22.60 -68.14
N ASP A 25 -89.36 -23.67 -68.12
CA ASP A 25 -88.60 -24.08 -66.92
C ASP A 25 -87.31 -23.28 -66.71
N SER A 26 -86.87 -22.53 -67.72
CA SER A 26 -85.62 -21.75 -67.67
C SER A 26 -85.75 -20.40 -66.92
N GLN A 27 -86.99 -19.94 -66.69
CA GLN A 27 -87.30 -18.64 -66.08
C GLN A 27 -87.79 -18.72 -64.63
N SER A 28 -88.11 -19.91 -64.12
CA SER A 28 -88.61 -20.10 -62.74
C SER A 28 -87.48 -20.51 -61.77
N LEU A 29 -87.44 -19.86 -60.60
CA LEU A 29 -86.46 -20.10 -59.54
C LEU A 29 -86.97 -21.20 -58.59
N ASP A 30 -86.29 -22.35 -58.51
CA ASP A 30 -86.64 -23.40 -57.56
C ASP A 30 -86.28 -22.99 -56.13
N SER A 31 -87.31 -22.69 -55.33
CA SER A 31 -87.18 -22.27 -53.94
C SER A 31 -86.54 -23.34 -53.04
N ARG A 32 -86.71 -24.64 -53.34
CA ARG A 32 -86.07 -25.71 -52.56
C ARG A 32 -84.57 -25.75 -52.82
N GLN A 33 -84.17 -25.55 -54.08
CA GLN A 33 -82.77 -25.50 -54.47
C GLN A 33 -82.07 -24.25 -53.92
N LEU A 34 -82.70 -23.08 -54.03
CA LEU A 34 -82.22 -21.84 -53.42
C LEU A 34 -82.03 -22.01 -51.91
N LEU A 35 -83.03 -22.57 -51.21
CA LEU A 35 -82.96 -22.80 -49.77
C LEU A 35 -81.83 -23.77 -49.41
N ARG A 36 -81.58 -24.80 -50.21
CA ARG A 36 -80.47 -25.74 -50.01
C ARG A 36 -79.12 -25.04 -50.13
N VAL A 37 -78.91 -24.25 -51.19
CA VAL A 37 -77.67 -23.50 -51.41
C VAL A 37 -77.46 -22.48 -50.29
N LEU A 38 -78.46 -21.65 -49.98
CA LEU A 38 -78.39 -20.71 -48.86
C LEU A 38 -78.14 -21.40 -47.51
N THR A 39 -78.71 -22.59 -47.28
CA THR A 39 -78.48 -23.36 -46.05
C THR A 39 -77.05 -23.89 -45.95
N ALA A 40 -76.45 -24.30 -47.07
CA ALA A 40 -75.05 -24.74 -47.11
C ALA A 40 -74.10 -23.55 -46.90
N VAL A 41 -74.33 -22.43 -47.58
CA VAL A 41 -73.55 -21.19 -47.41
C VAL A 41 -73.66 -20.65 -45.98
N ARG A 42 -74.85 -20.68 -45.37
CA ARG A 42 -75.05 -20.32 -43.96
C ARG A 42 -74.22 -21.19 -42.99
N LYS A 43 -73.93 -22.44 -43.36
CA LYS A 43 -73.07 -23.34 -42.58
C LYS A 43 -71.58 -23.15 -42.88
N GLY A 44 -71.21 -22.21 -43.75
CA GLY A 44 -69.84 -21.94 -44.16
C GLY A 44 -69.33 -22.83 -45.29
N ASP A 45 -70.19 -23.64 -45.93
CA ASP A 45 -69.83 -24.40 -47.13
C ASP A 45 -70.00 -23.50 -48.36
N PHE A 46 -68.90 -22.92 -48.82
CA PHE A 46 -68.85 -22.09 -50.01
C PHE A 46 -68.51 -22.88 -51.28
N SER A 47 -68.51 -24.22 -51.27
CA SER A 47 -68.27 -25.02 -52.49
C SER A 47 -69.52 -25.17 -53.36
N VAL A 48 -70.70 -24.90 -52.80
CA VAL A 48 -71.99 -24.99 -53.50
C VAL A 48 -72.21 -23.83 -54.46
N ARG A 49 -72.92 -24.07 -55.57
CA ARG A 49 -73.31 -23.05 -56.55
C ARG A 49 -74.76 -23.26 -56.99
N MET A 50 -75.44 -22.17 -57.35
CA MET A 50 -76.68 -22.20 -58.11
C MET A 50 -76.40 -22.60 -59.57
N PRO A 51 -77.33 -23.30 -60.24
CA PRO A 51 -77.22 -23.60 -61.67
C PRO A 51 -77.15 -22.33 -62.54
N VAL A 52 -76.32 -22.37 -63.58
CA VAL A 52 -76.08 -21.28 -64.54
C VAL A 52 -76.88 -21.42 -65.84
N ASP A 53 -77.77 -22.41 -65.93
CA ASP A 53 -78.62 -22.72 -67.08
C ASP A 53 -79.95 -21.93 -67.10
N LYS A 54 -80.19 -21.07 -66.10
CA LYS A 54 -81.39 -20.25 -65.95
C LYS A 54 -81.21 -18.89 -66.62
N VAL A 55 -82.28 -18.37 -67.24
CA VAL A 55 -82.27 -17.10 -67.99
C VAL A 55 -83.32 -16.15 -67.42
N GLY A 56 -83.14 -14.83 -67.58
CA GLY A 56 -84.04 -13.83 -66.99
C GLY A 56 -83.74 -13.51 -65.53
N SER A 57 -84.74 -13.16 -64.73
CA SER A 57 -84.56 -12.75 -63.32
C SER A 57 -84.05 -13.89 -62.42
N ALA A 58 -84.48 -15.14 -62.66
CA ALA A 58 -84.00 -16.30 -61.92
C ALA A 58 -82.51 -16.58 -62.17
N GLY A 59 -82.05 -16.42 -63.42
CA GLY A 59 -80.62 -16.49 -63.78
C GLY A 59 -79.80 -15.40 -63.10
N LYS A 60 -80.26 -14.13 -63.15
CA LYS A 60 -79.60 -13.03 -62.44
C LYS A 60 -79.48 -13.26 -60.93
N VAL A 61 -80.51 -13.80 -60.29
CA VAL A 61 -80.46 -14.15 -58.86
C VAL A 61 -79.46 -15.28 -58.59
N ALA A 62 -79.39 -16.29 -59.46
CA ALA A 62 -78.42 -17.38 -59.36
C ALA A 62 -76.98 -16.88 -59.54
N ASP A 63 -76.72 -16.03 -60.53
CA ASP A 63 -75.41 -15.43 -60.82
C ASP A 63 -74.97 -14.53 -59.67
N THR A 64 -75.81 -13.60 -59.21
CA THR A 64 -75.50 -12.73 -58.07
C THR A 64 -75.28 -13.54 -56.79
N LEU A 65 -76.04 -14.60 -56.55
CA LEU A 65 -75.80 -15.47 -55.39
C LEU A 65 -74.47 -16.21 -55.53
N ASN A 66 -74.13 -16.72 -56.72
CA ASN A 66 -72.84 -17.35 -56.98
C ASN A 66 -71.67 -16.38 -56.77
N GLU A 67 -71.80 -15.12 -57.21
CA GLU A 67 -70.80 -14.07 -56.98
C GLU A 67 -70.62 -13.77 -55.48
N ILE A 68 -71.72 -13.70 -54.71
CA ILE A 68 -71.66 -13.53 -53.24
C ILE A 68 -70.96 -14.71 -52.57
N ILE A 69 -71.28 -15.94 -52.99
CA ILE A 69 -70.64 -17.16 -52.47
C ILE A 69 -69.15 -17.15 -52.79
N GLU A 70 -68.78 -16.79 -54.01
CA GLU A 70 -67.38 -16.71 -54.44
C GLU A 70 -66.59 -15.65 -53.66
N LEU A 71 -67.17 -14.46 -53.45
CA LEU A 71 -66.56 -13.42 -52.63
C LEU A 71 -66.38 -13.88 -51.18
N SER A 72 -67.38 -14.55 -50.61
CA SER A 72 -67.33 -15.09 -49.24
C SER A 72 -66.24 -16.17 -49.10
N GLU A 73 -66.09 -17.04 -50.11
CA GLU A 73 -65.04 -18.05 -50.16
C GLU A 73 -63.64 -17.42 -50.23
N ARG A 74 -63.47 -16.36 -51.03
CA ARG A 74 -62.21 -15.60 -51.13
C ARG A 74 -61.87 -14.90 -49.82
N MET A 75 -62.85 -14.27 -49.14
CA MET A 75 -62.65 -13.66 -47.82
C MET A 75 -62.21 -14.68 -46.78
N ALA A 76 -62.88 -15.83 -46.70
CA ALA A 76 -62.54 -16.88 -45.74
C ALA A 76 -61.09 -17.38 -45.92
N ARG A 77 -60.69 -17.65 -47.17
CA ARG A 77 -59.31 -18.03 -47.50
C ARG A 77 -58.30 -16.94 -47.15
N GLU A 78 -58.63 -15.68 -47.42
CA GLU A 78 -57.71 -14.57 -47.15
C GLU A 78 -57.53 -14.32 -45.65
N PHE A 79 -58.60 -14.42 -44.86
CA PHE A 79 -58.50 -14.32 -43.40
C PHE A 79 -57.73 -15.50 -42.80
N GLU A 80 -57.91 -16.71 -43.32
CA GLU A 80 -57.11 -17.87 -42.92
C GLU A 80 -55.62 -17.66 -43.25
N ARG A 81 -55.32 -17.16 -44.46
CA ARG A 81 -53.95 -16.84 -44.88
C ARG A 81 -53.33 -15.79 -43.96
N ILE A 82 -54.01 -14.67 -43.71
CA ILE A 82 -53.51 -13.61 -42.83
C ILE A 82 -53.33 -14.11 -41.40
N GLY A 83 -54.27 -14.90 -40.89
CA GLY A 83 -54.14 -15.53 -39.56
C GLY A 83 -52.88 -16.41 -39.44
N ASN A 84 -52.55 -17.19 -40.47
CA ASN A 84 -51.33 -18.00 -40.49
C ASN A 84 -50.06 -17.15 -40.67
N VAL A 85 -50.05 -16.26 -41.65
CA VAL A 85 -48.86 -15.47 -42.04
C VAL A 85 -48.48 -14.43 -40.97
N VAL A 86 -49.46 -13.68 -40.45
CA VAL A 86 -49.21 -12.69 -39.40
C VAL A 86 -49.14 -13.36 -38.04
N GLY A 87 -50.09 -14.24 -37.72
CA GLY A 87 -50.23 -14.82 -36.38
C GLY A 87 -49.25 -15.94 -36.05
N LYS A 88 -48.91 -16.82 -37.01
CA LYS A 88 -48.01 -17.97 -36.76
C LYS A 88 -46.60 -17.75 -37.29
N GLU A 89 -46.47 -17.18 -38.49
CA GLU A 89 -45.15 -16.94 -39.11
C GLU A 89 -44.51 -15.62 -38.66
N GLY A 90 -45.24 -14.75 -37.96
CA GLY A 90 -44.72 -13.46 -37.47
C GLY A 90 -44.43 -12.45 -38.57
N ARG A 91 -44.98 -12.62 -39.78
CA ARG A 91 -44.78 -11.68 -40.92
C ARG A 91 -45.73 -10.49 -40.81
N ILE A 92 -45.44 -9.63 -39.84
CA ILE A 92 -46.24 -8.49 -39.39
C ILE A 92 -46.47 -7.36 -40.42
N THR A 93 -45.74 -7.36 -41.54
CA THR A 93 -45.90 -6.39 -42.63
C THR A 93 -46.96 -6.79 -43.67
N GLN A 94 -47.45 -8.03 -43.61
CA GLN A 94 -48.42 -8.55 -44.56
C GLN A 94 -49.81 -7.96 -44.29
N ARG A 95 -50.57 -7.70 -45.36
CA ARG A 95 -51.94 -7.14 -45.31
C ARG A 95 -52.89 -8.00 -46.12
N GLY A 96 -54.12 -8.09 -45.64
CA GLY A 96 -55.21 -8.79 -46.30
C GLY A 96 -55.69 -8.00 -47.50
N ASN A 97 -55.91 -8.69 -48.62
CA ASN A 97 -56.49 -8.08 -49.81
C ASN A 97 -57.42 -9.08 -50.51
N VAL A 98 -58.68 -8.69 -50.75
CA VAL A 98 -59.68 -9.52 -51.42
C VAL A 98 -60.19 -8.79 -52.66
N VAL A 99 -59.84 -9.32 -53.83
CA VAL A 99 -60.27 -8.76 -55.13
C VAL A 99 -61.80 -8.89 -55.27
N GLY A 100 -62.48 -7.75 -55.46
CA GLY A 100 -63.94 -7.67 -55.59
C GLY A 100 -64.68 -7.32 -54.30
N ALA A 101 -63.98 -7.18 -53.17
CA ALA A 101 -64.56 -6.71 -51.91
C ALA A 101 -64.76 -5.18 -51.94
N LEU A 102 -65.96 -4.74 -52.31
CA LEU A 102 -66.36 -3.33 -52.34
C LEU A 102 -67.40 -3.03 -51.25
N GLY A 103 -67.53 -1.77 -50.87
CA GLY A 103 -68.41 -1.34 -49.78
C GLY A 103 -68.06 -2.03 -48.46
N SER A 104 -69.07 -2.49 -47.71
CA SER A 104 -68.87 -3.09 -46.39
C SER A 104 -68.02 -4.37 -46.37
N TRP A 105 -67.86 -5.06 -47.51
CA TRP A 105 -66.92 -6.17 -47.61
C TRP A 105 -65.46 -5.69 -47.63
N GLY A 106 -65.20 -4.54 -48.25
CA GLY A 106 -63.91 -3.85 -48.20
C GLY A 106 -63.62 -3.34 -46.79
N ASP A 107 -64.60 -2.71 -46.14
CA ASP A 107 -64.48 -2.24 -44.75
C ASP A 107 -64.13 -3.37 -43.77
N CYS A 108 -64.61 -4.61 -44.01
CA CYS A 108 -64.22 -5.78 -43.23
C CYS A 108 -62.73 -6.12 -43.38
N VAL A 109 -62.21 -6.10 -44.61
CA VAL A 109 -60.78 -6.36 -44.88
C VAL A 109 -59.92 -5.24 -44.28
N GLU A 110 -60.37 -3.99 -44.40
CA GLU A 110 -59.70 -2.85 -43.77
C GLU A 110 -59.70 -2.98 -42.25
N SER A 111 -60.80 -3.37 -41.63
CA SER A 111 -60.89 -3.59 -40.17
C SER A 111 -59.87 -4.63 -39.69
N VAL A 112 -59.68 -5.74 -40.43
CA VAL A 112 -58.65 -6.73 -40.12
C VAL A 112 -57.25 -6.16 -40.29
N ASN A 113 -57.02 -5.37 -41.35
CA ASN A 113 -55.73 -4.71 -41.58
C ASN A 113 -55.39 -3.67 -40.51
N THR A 114 -56.37 -2.90 -40.04
CA THR A 114 -56.22 -1.96 -38.92
C THR A 114 -55.88 -2.72 -37.65
N LEU A 115 -56.57 -3.81 -37.34
CA LEU A 115 -56.27 -4.64 -36.18
C LEU A 115 -54.82 -5.19 -36.24
N VAL A 116 -54.40 -5.68 -37.41
CA VAL A 116 -53.00 -6.10 -37.62
C VAL A 116 -52.05 -4.91 -37.40
N ALA A 117 -52.31 -3.75 -37.97
CA ALA A 117 -51.45 -2.58 -37.79
C ALA A 117 -51.32 -2.15 -36.32
N ASP A 118 -52.44 -2.07 -35.60
CA ASP A 118 -52.53 -1.64 -34.20
C ASP A 118 -51.81 -2.61 -33.24
N LEU A 119 -51.78 -3.92 -33.55
CA LEU A 119 -51.02 -4.91 -32.76
C LEU A 119 -49.52 -4.92 -33.10
N VAL A 120 -49.17 -4.62 -34.35
CA VAL A 120 -47.80 -4.73 -34.87
C VAL A 120 -46.91 -3.59 -34.40
N GLN A 121 -47.44 -2.38 -34.33
CA GLN A 121 -46.66 -1.19 -34.02
C GLN A 121 -46.04 -1.22 -32.61
N PRO A 122 -46.78 -1.52 -31.51
CA PRO A 122 -46.19 -1.63 -30.17
C PRO A 122 -45.15 -2.76 -30.06
N THR A 123 -45.38 -3.88 -30.77
CA THR A 123 -44.48 -5.04 -30.78
C THR A 123 -43.15 -4.71 -31.46
N THR A 124 -43.20 -3.95 -32.56
CA THR A 124 -42.01 -3.47 -33.27
C THR A 124 -41.22 -2.48 -32.42
N GLU A 125 -41.91 -1.55 -31.76
CA GLU A 125 -41.27 -0.60 -30.84
C GLU A 125 -40.63 -1.28 -29.62
N MET A 126 -41.27 -2.31 -29.07
CA MET A 126 -40.69 -3.12 -28.00
C MET A 126 -39.39 -3.78 -28.46
N GLY A 127 -39.37 -4.37 -29.66
CA GLY A 127 -38.17 -4.96 -30.26
C GLY A 127 -37.05 -3.94 -30.47
N ARG A 128 -37.39 -2.72 -30.90
CA ARG A 128 -36.43 -1.62 -31.07
C ARG A 128 -35.79 -1.21 -29.75
N VAL A 129 -36.58 -1.01 -28.70
CA VAL A 129 -36.10 -0.62 -27.37
C VAL A 129 -35.24 -1.71 -26.73
N ILE A 130 -35.69 -2.98 -26.79
CA ILE A 130 -34.88 -4.11 -26.30
C ILE A 130 -33.57 -4.22 -27.08
N GLY A 131 -33.61 -4.04 -28.40
CA GLY A 131 -32.42 -4.04 -29.24
C GLY A 131 -31.44 -2.90 -28.91
N ALA A 132 -31.94 -1.72 -28.51
CA ALA A 132 -31.13 -0.61 -28.05
C ALA A 132 -30.48 -0.91 -26.68
N VAL A 133 -31.27 -1.42 -25.73
CA VAL A 133 -30.79 -1.84 -24.40
C VAL A 133 -29.69 -2.90 -24.53
N ALA A 134 -29.86 -3.88 -25.41
CA ALA A 134 -28.86 -4.92 -25.67
C ALA A 134 -27.53 -4.37 -26.21
N LYS A 135 -27.56 -3.20 -26.87
CA LYS A 135 -26.37 -2.48 -27.34
C LYS A 135 -25.83 -1.48 -26.31
N GLY A 136 -26.45 -1.38 -25.13
CA GLY A 136 -26.06 -0.46 -24.06
C GLY A 136 -26.66 0.95 -24.18
N ASP A 137 -27.58 1.20 -25.12
CA ASP A 137 -28.29 2.48 -25.21
C ASP A 137 -29.54 2.46 -24.32
N LEU A 138 -29.39 3.03 -23.13
CA LEU A 138 -30.44 3.12 -22.11
C LEU A 138 -31.23 4.45 -22.18
N SER A 139 -31.02 5.25 -23.23
CA SER A 139 -31.79 6.48 -23.47
C SER A 139 -33.12 6.21 -24.20
N GLN A 140 -33.21 5.06 -24.87
CA GLN A 140 -34.36 4.68 -25.68
C GLN A 140 -35.49 4.11 -24.81
N THR A 141 -36.68 4.68 -24.94
CA THR A 141 -37.89 4.23 -24.23
C THR A 141 -39.02 3.97 -25.22
N MET A 142 -40.00 3.18 -24.79
CA MET A 142 -41.25 2.99 -25.52
C MET A 142 -42.10 4.25 -25.41
N ALA A 143 -42.60 4.72 -26.55
CA ALA A 143 -43.58 5.81 -26.59
C ALA A 143 -44.87 5.38 -25.86
N LEU A 144 -45.42 6.28 -25.04
CA LEU A 144 -46.69 6.05 -24.33
C LEU A 144 -47.89 6.52 -25.16
N GLU A 145 -47.64 7.19 -26.29
CA GLU A 145 -48.62 7.67 -27.24
C GLU A 145 -48.18 7.32 -28.65
N VAL A 146 -49.14 7.03 -29.52
CA VAL A 146 -48.94 6.64 -30.92
C VAL A 146 -49.97 7.40 -31.75
N ASP A 147 -49.51 8.12 -32.79
CA ASP A 147 -50.35 8.92 -33.69
C ASP A 147 -51.34 9.86 -32.95
N GLY A 148 -50.86 10.48 -31.87
CA GLY A 148 -51.63 11.41 -31.03
C GLY A 148 -52.63 10.74 -30.09
N ARG A 149 -52.61 9.41 -29.95
CA ARG A 149 -53.49 8.66 -29.05
C ARG A 149 -52.67 7.96 -27.96
N PRO A 150 -53.07 8.04 -26.68
CA PRO A 150 -52.38 7.32 -25.62
C PRO A 150 -52.59 5.82 -25.78
N LEU A 151 -51.54 5.04 -25.54
CA LEU A 151 -51.64 3.60 -25.40
C LEU A 151 -52.63 3.29 -24.26
N ARG A 152 -53.43 2.23 -24.44
CA ARG A 152 -54.43 1.78 -23.46
C ARG A 152 -54.28 0.29 -23.18
N GLY A 153 -54.86 -0.15 -22.06
CA GLY A 153 -54.91 -1.55 -21.67
C GLY A 153 -53.52 -2.17 -21.54
N GLU A 154 -53.36 -3.37 -22.12
CA GLU A 154 -52.13 -4.16 -22.00
C GLU A 154 -50.93 -3.49 -22.67
N PHE A 155 -51.11 -2.77 -23.78
CA PHE A 155 -50.02 -2.06 -24.45
C PHE A 155 -49.39 -0.99 -23.57
N LEU A 156 -50.22 -0.23 -22.84
CA LEU A 156 -49.74 0.76 -21.89
C LEU A 156 -48.99 0.10 -20.74
N ARG A 157 -49.49 -1.04 -20.25
CA ARG A 157 -48.84 -1.80 -19.18
C ARG A 157 -47.46 -2.30 -19.61
N THR A 158 -47.36 -2.90 -20.79
CA THR A 158 -46.09 -3.38 -21.35
C THR A 158 -45.11 -2.23 -21.57
N ALA A 159 -45.56 -1.12 -22.17
CA ALA A 159 -44.71 0.05 -22.38
C ALA A 159 -44.16 0.61 -21.05
N ARG A 160 -44.98 0.69 -20.01
CA ARG A 160 -44.53 1.10 -18.66
C ARG A 160 -43.56 0.12 -18.04
N LEU A 161 -43.76 -1.19 -18.18
CA LEU A 161 -42.84 -2.20 -17.66
C LEU A 161 -41.47 -2.13 -18.36
N VAL A 162 -41.45 -2.02 -19.68
CA VAL A 162 -40.22 -1.86 -20.46
C VAL A 162 -39.51 -0.56 -20.08
N ASN A 163 -40.23 0.56 -19.98
CA ASN A 163 -39.63 1.83 -19.57
C ASN A 163 -39.08 1.78 -18.14
N GLY A 164 -39.78 1.12 -17.21
CA GLY A 164 -39.29 0.92 -15.84
C GLY A 164 -38.02 0.06 -15.80
N MET A 165 -37.92 -0.96 -16.64
CA MET A 165 -36.70 -1.75 -16.78
C MET A 165 -35.53 -0.91 -17.33
N VAL A 166 -35.77 -0.11 -18.38
CA VAL A 166 -34.75 0.81 -18.95
C VAL A 166 -34.28 1.81 -17.90
N GLU A 167 -35.21 2.40 -17.14
CA GLU A 167 -34.90 3.34 -16.07
C GLU A 167 -34.05 2.71 -14.96
N GLN A 168 -34.41 1.51 -14.50
CA GLN A 168 -33.62 0.77 -13.50
C GLN A 168 -32.21 0.44 -13.99
N LEU A 169 -32.09 -0.03 -15.23
CA LEU A 169 -30.80 -0.29 -15.87
C LEU A 169 -29.95 0.98 -15.98
N GLY A 170 -30.55 2.08 -16.43
CA GLY A 170 -29.88 3.37 -16.58
C GLY A 170 -29.40 3.93 -15.23
N ALA A 171 -30.25 3.87 -14.22
CA ALA A 171 -29.92 4.31 -12.86
C ALA A 171 -28.76 3.49 -12.29
N PHE A 172 -28.80 2.15 -12.41
CA PHE A 172 -27.73 1.28 -11.94
C PHE A 172 -26.41 1.53 -12.69
N ALA A 173 -26.44 1.60 -14.02
CA ALA A 173 -25.25 1.82 -14.84
C ALA A 173 -24.58 3.17 -14.54
N SER A 174 -25.38 4.23 -14.39
CA SER A 174 -24.89 5.55 -13.99
C SER A 174 -24.22 5.49 -12.61
N GLU A 175 -24.85 4.81 -11.67
CA GLU A 175 -24.38 4.77 -10.29
C GLU A 175 -23.12 3.92 -10.11
N VAL A 176 -23.04 2.76 -10.76
CA VAL A 176 -21.81 1.95 -10.79
C VAL A 176 -20.68 2.71 -11.44
N THR A 177 -20.93 3.40 -12.56
CA THR A 177 -19.92 4.23 -13.24
C THR A 177 -19.41 5.35 -12.33
N ARG A 178 -20.33 6.00 -11.59
CA ARG A 178 -19.98 7.05 -10.64
C ARG A 178 -19.12 6.53 -9.49
N VAL A 179 -19.52 5.44 -8.84
CA VAL A 179 -18.76 4.84 -7.71
C VAL A 179 -17.40 4.31 -8.17
N ALA A 180 -17.34 3.66 -9.35
CA ALA A 180 -16.08 3.20 -9.92
C ALA A 180 -15.11 4.37 -10.17
N ARG A 181 -15.61 5.50 -10.69
CA ARG A 181 -14.80 6.72 -10.87
C ARG A 181 -14.37 7.31 -9.54
N GLU A 182 -15.29 7.51 -8.60
CA GLU A 182 -14.98 8.15 -7.31
C GLU A 182 -13.99 7.34 -6.48
N VAL A 183 -14.24 6.04 -6.30
CA VAL A 183 -13.43 5.19 -5.42
C VAL A 183 -12.19 4.66 -6.15
N GLY A 184 -12.35 4.28 -7.43
CA GLY A 184 -11.28 3.66 -8.21
C GLY A 184 -10.33 4.62 -8.92
N THR A 185 -10.79 5.81 -9.32
CA THR A 185 -9.97 6.76 -10.10
C THR A 185 -9.67 8.03 -9.33
N ASP A 186 -10.68 8.70 -8.76
CA ASP A 186 -10.51 9.98 -8.05
C ASP A 186 -9.90 9.79 -6.65
N GLY A 187 -9.92 8.58 -6.09
CA GLY A 187 -9.50 8.30 -4.72
C GLY A 187 -10.42 8.90 -3.65
N LYS A 188 -11.64 9.31 -4.00
CA LYS A 188 -12.67 9.79 -3.08
C LYS A 188 -13.30 8.59 -2.35
N LEU A 189 -12.62 8.19 -1.28
CA LEU A 189 -13.03 7.03 -0.48
C LEU A 189 -14.35 7.28 0.27
N GLY A 190 -15.25 6.30 0.25
CA GLY A 190 -16.57 6.35 0.90
C GLY A 190 -17.75 6.51 -0.07
N GLY A 191 -17.50 6.58 -1.39
CA GLY A 191 -18.56 6.54 -2.40
C GLY A 191 -19.33 5.21 -2.34
N GLN A 192 -20.66 5.30 -2.33
CA GLN A 192 -21.57 4.15 -2.34
C GLN A 192 -22.67 4.37 -3.38
N ALA A 193 -23.07 3.27 -4.01
CA ALA A 193 -24.16 3.20 -4.96
C ALA A 193 -25.51 3.25 -4.23
N LYS A 194 -26.36 4.20 -4.64
CA LYS A 194 -27.72 4.41 -4.13
C LYS A 194 -28.72 4.32 -5.28
N VAL A 195 -29.14 3.10 -5.59
CA VAL A 195 -30.17 2.85 -6.61
C VAL A 195 -31.53 2.65 -5.92
N LYS A 196 -32.52 3.48 -6.25
CA LYS A 196 -33.86 3.41 -5.64
C LYS A 196 -34.67 2.26 -6.24
N GLY A 197 -35.45 1.57 -5.42
CA GLY A 197 -36.43 0.57 -5.88
C GLY A 197 -35.82 -0.72 -6.43
N VAL A 198 -34.54 -0.99 -6.17
CA VAL A 198 -33.89 -2.26 -6.56
C VAL A 198 -34.35 -3.41 -5.66
N ALA A 199 -34.64 -4.54 -6.28
CA ALA A 199 -35.01 -5.79 -5.62
C ALA A 199 -34.38 -6.98 -6.35
N GLY A 200 -34.32 -8.14 -5.68
CA GLY A 200 -33.69 -9.34 -6.22
C GLY A 200 -32.24 -9.08 -6.62
N THR A 201 -31.85 -9.58 -7.80
CA THR A 201 -30.47 -9.48 -8.33
C THR A 201 -29.94 -8.04 -8.38
N TRP A 202 -30.79 -7.05 -8.64
CA TRP A 202 -30.35 -5.64 -8.66
C TRP A 202 -29.90 -5.13 -7.30
N LYS A 203 -30.57 -5.58 -6.25
CA LYS A 203 -30.18 -5.27 -4.88
C LYS A 203 -28.86 -5.95 -4.54
N ASP A 204 -28.75 -7.24 -4.83
CA ASP A 204 -27.54 -8.02 -4.55
C ASP A 204 -26.31 -7.42 -5.27
N LEU A 205 -26.47 -7.01 -6.52
CA LEU A 205 -25.41 -6.33 -7.28
C LEU A 205 -25.03 -4.98 -6.67
N THR A 206 -26.02 -4.17 -6.25
CA THR A 206 -25.77 -2.88 -5.59
C THR A 206 -25.04 -3.08 -4.26
N ASP A 207 -25.45 -4.07 -3.47
CA ASP A 207 -24.85 -4.41 -2.17
C ASP A 207 -23.42 -4.94 -2.34
N ASN A 208 -23.14 -5.73 -3.39
CA ASN A 208 -21.80 -6.19 -3.72
C ASN A 208 -20.87 -5.04 -4.13
N VAL A 209 -21.32 -4.12 -4.99
CA VAL A 209 -20.55 -2.92 -5.36
C VAL A 209 -20.25 -2.06 -4.13
N ASN A 210 -21.24 -1.88 -3.25
CA ASN A 210 -21.07 -1.15 -1.99
C ASN A 210 -20.09 -1.83 -1.04
N SER A 211 -20.15 -3.16 -0.93
CA SER A 211 -19.24 -3.94 -0.10
C SER A 211 -17.80 -3.83 -0.62
N MET A 212 -17.60 -3.92 -1.93
CA MET A 212 -16.30 -3.71 -2.56
C MET A 212 -15.75 -2.30 -2.29
N ALA A 213 -16.57 -1.26 -2.54
CA ALA A 213 -16.18 0.14 -2.33
C ALA A 213 -15.86 0.44 -0.86
N SER A 214 -16.65 -0.11 0.08
CA SER A 214 -16.44 0.05 1.52
C SER A 214 -15.16 -0.66 1.97
N ASN A 215 -14.90 -1.88 1.49
CA ASN A 215 -13.67 -2.60 1.82
C ASN A 215 -12.44 -1.87 1.31
N LEU A 216 -12.41 -1.46 0.04
CA LEU A 216 -11.30 -0.68 -0.52
C LEU A 216 -11.10 0.64 0.23
N THR A 217 -12.19 1.33 0.57
CA THR A 217 -12.15 2.55 1.37
C THR A 217 -11.51 2.33 2.73
N ALA A 218 -11.96 1.33 3.49
CA ALA A 218 -11.44 1.03 4.82
C ALA A 218 -9.95 0.63 4.76
N GLN A 219 -9.59 -0.18 3.78
CA GLN A 219 -8.23 -0.67 3.56
C GLN A 219 -7.26 0.47 3.25
N VAL A 220 -7.55 1.27 2.23
CA VAL A 220 -6.69 2.38 1.81
C VAL A 220 -6.61 3.46 2.89
N ARG A 221 -7.72 3.78 3.55
CA ARG A 221 -7.74 4.77 4.64
C ARG A 221 -6.90 4.30 5.83
N SER A 222 -7.01 3.03 6.24
CA SER A 222 -6.19 2.48 7.32
C SER A 222 -4.70 2.49 6.99
N ILE A 223 -4.33 2.17 5.74
CA ILE A 223 -2.94 2.29 5.28
C ILE A 223 -2.48 3.75 5.42
N ALA A 224 -3.22 4.70 4.85
CA ALA A 224 -2.86 6.12 4.85
C ALA A 224 -2.70 6.69 6.27
N GLU A 225 -3.57 6.30 7.21
CA GLU A 225 -3.46 6.69 8.62
C GLU A 225 -2.15 6.21 9.26
N VAL A 226 -1.76 4.96 9.01
CA VAL A 226 -0.53 4.38 9.57
C VAL A 226 0.70 4.97 8.92
N THR A 227 0.75 5.12 7.59
CA THR A 227 1.90 5.79 6.94
C THR A 227 2.03 7.25 7.37
N THR A 228 0.92 7.95 7.59
CA THR A 228 0.94 9.32 8.13
C THR A 228 1.47 9.35 9.57
N ALA A 229 1.09 8.37 10.39
CA ALA A 229 1.59 8.26 11.77
C ALA A 229 3.10 8.00 11.79
N VAL A 230 3.58 7.05 10.96
CA VAL A 230 5.01 6.76 10.79
C VAL A 230 5.78 7.99 10.34
N ALA A 231 5.25 8.75 9.38
CA ALA A 231 5.87 10.00 8.92
C ALA A 231 5.95 11.08 10.02
N LYS A 232 5.06 11.04 11.01
CA LYS A 232 5.08 11.91 12.20
C LYS A 232 5.89 11.33 13.37
N GLY A 233 6.52 10.16 13.19
CA GLY A 233 7.30 9.48 14.22
C GLY A 233 6.47 8.64 15.22
N ASP A 234 5.16 8.49 15.01
CA ASP A 234 4.32 7.59 15.80
C ASP A 234 4.38 6.17 15.23
N LEU A 235 5.27 5.37 15.81
CA LEU A 235 5.52 3.97 15.43
C LEU A 235 4.66 2.98 16.25
N SER A 236 3.70 3.48 17.04
CA SER A 236 2.79 2.63 17.83
C SER A 236 1.61 2.11 17.00
N LYS A 237 1.29 2.78 15.88
CA LYS A 237 0.14 2.45 15.04
C LYS A 237 0.46 1.35 14.03
N LYS A 238 -0.48 0.43 13.86
CA LYS A 238 -0.43 -0.64 12.87
C LYS A 238 -1.73 -0.70 12.07
N ILE A 239 -1.63 -1.26 10.87
CA ILE A 239 -2.81 -1.58 10.08
C ILE A 239 -3.46 -2.81 10.74
N THR A 240 -4.68 -2.65 11.25
CA THR A 240 -5.42 -3.72 11.96
C THR A 240 -6.58 -4.28 11.15
N VAL A 241 -7.06 -3.56 10.15
CA VAL A 241 -8.19 -3.96 9.28
C VAL A 241 -7.95 -5.36 8.69
N ASP A 242 -9.01 -6.18 8.67
CA ASP A 242 -8.96 -7.52 8.07
C ASP A 242 -8.91 -7.41 6.54
N VAL A 243 -7.89 -8.03 5.95
CA VAL A 243 -7.55 -7.89 4.54
C VAL A 243 -7.04 -9.22 4.01
N ARG A 244 -7.22 -9.45 2.71
CA ARG A 244 -6.86 -10.71 2.04
C ARG A 244 -6.10 -10.40 0.74
N GLY A 245 -5.43 -11.43 0.21
CA GLY A 245 -4.68 -11.32 -1.05
C GLY A 245 -3.55 -10.30 -0.98
N GLU A 246 -3.36 -9.54 -2.06
CA GLU A 246 -2.29 -8.55 -2.20
C GLU A 246 -2.33 -7.45 -1.13
N ILE A 247 -3.53 -7.06 -0.67
CA ILE A 247 -3.66 -6.06 0.41
C ILE A 247 -3.16 -6.61 1.75
N LEU A 248 -3.26 -7.92 1.99
CA LEU A 248 -2.68 -8.55 3.18
C LEU A 248 -1.15 -8.53 3.14
N GLU A 249 -0.56 -8.81 1.98
CA GLU A 249 0.89 -8.70 1.79
C GLU A 249 1.37 -7.25 2.02
N LEU A 250 0.64 -6.27 1.49
CA LEU A 250 0.91 -4.85 1.73
C LEU A 250 0.81 -4.49 3.22
N LYS A 251 -0.27 -4.90 3.89
CA LYS A 251 -0.46 -4.72 5.34
C LYS A 251 0.72 -5.31 6.12
N ASN A 252 1.11 -6.53 5.81
CA ASN A 252 2.19 -7.22 6.52
C ASN A 252 3.54 -6.54 6.28
N THR A 253 3.80 -6.10 5.05
CA THR A 253 5.01 -5.36 4.68
C THR A 253 5.11 -4.04 5.44
N ILE A 254 4.04 -3.25 5.45
CA ILE A 254 3.99 -1.99 6.19
C ILE A 254 4.13 -2.24 7.70
N ASN A 255 3.38 -3.19 8.26
CA ASN A 255 3.47 -3.50 9.70
C ASN A 255 4.88 -3.97 10.10
N THR A 256 5.54 -4.77 9.24
CA THR A 256 6.93 -5.21 9.46
C THR A 256 7.90 -4.03 9.40
N MET A 257 7.71 -3.09 8.47
CA MET A 257 8.49 -1.85 8.41
C MET A 257 8.31 -1.03 9.71
N VAL A 258 7.08 -0.88 10.20
CA VAL A 258 6.80 -0.19 11.47
C VAL A 258 7.50 -0.88 12.64
N ASP A 259 7.47 -2.21 12.70
CA ASP A 259 8.15 -2.98 13.75
C ASP A 259 9.67 -2.80 13.71
N GLN A 260 10.27 -2.84 12.52
CA GLN A 260 11.70 -2.60 12.34
C GLN A 260 12.10 -1.17 12.75
N LEU A 261 11.33 -0.17 12.33
CA LEU A 261 11.54 1.22 12.71
C LEU A 261 11.44 1.41 14.23
N ASN A 262 10.42 0.83 14.85
CA ASN A 262 10.19 0.97 16.29
C ASN A 262 11.31 0.30 17.10
N SER A 263 11.71 -0.91 16.69
CA SER A 263 12.84 -1.61 17.31
C SER A 263 14.14 -0.83 17.15
N PHE A 264 14.41 -0.28 15.96
CA PHE A 264 15.61 0.53 15.72
C PHE A 264 15.61 1.81 16.56
N ALA A 265 14.49 2.56 16.58
CA ALA A 265 14.37 3.78 17.37
C ALA A 265 14.58 3.52 18.87
N SER A 266 14.00 2.44 19.39
CA SER A 266 14.19 2.01 20.79
C SER A 266 15.66 1.68 21.07
N GLU A 267 16.31 0.90 20.21
CA GLU A 267 17.69 0.47 20.40
C GLU A 267 18.69 1.62 20.29
N VAL A 268 18.52 2.53 19.33
CA VAL A 268 19.36 3.73 19.21
C VAL A 268 19.19 4.62 20.44
N THR A 269 17.95 4.85 20.89
CA THR A 269 17.68 5.63 22.11
C THR A 269 18.35 4.99 23.33
N ARG A 270 18.26 3.67 23.46
CA ARG A 270 18.86 2.92 24.56
C ARG A 270 20.39 3.02 24.55
N VAL A 271 21.04 2.76 23.42
CA VAL A 271 22.51 2.81 23.29
C VAL A 271 23.04 4.23 23.49
N ALA A 272 22.36 5.25 22.92
CA ALA A 272 22.73 6.64 23.14
C ALA A 272 22.67 7.01 24.62
N ARG A 273 21.64 6.57 25.34
CA ARG A 273 21.50 6.79 26.78
C ARG A 273 22.56 6.03 27.59
N GLU A 274 22.75 4.73 27.33
CA GLU A 274 23.70 3.89 28.06
C GLU A 274 25.15 4.35 27.86
N VAL A 275 25.59 4.49 26.61
CA VAL A 275 26.99 4.81 26.28
C VAL A 275 27.26 6.30 26.38
N GLY A 276 26.34 7.14 25.91
CA GLY A 276 26.53 8.58 25.83
C GLY A 276 26.20 9.35 27.10
N THR A 277 25.20 8.91 27.89
CA THR A 277 24.75 9.66 29.08
C THR A 277 25.09 8.95 30.39
N GLU A 278 24.83 7.65 30.49
CA GLU A 278 25.06 6.89 31.73
C GLU A 278 26.51 6.40 31.88
N GLY A 279 27.33 6.47 30.83
CA GLY A 279 28.70 5.97 30.84
C GLY A 279 28.81 4.45 30.97
N LYS A 280 27.72 3.70 30.73
CA LYS A 280 27.72 2.24 30.67
C LYS A 280 28.33 1.77 29.34
N LEU A 281 29.66 1.68 29.34
CA LEU A 281 30.44 1.33 28.16
C LEU A 281 30.25 -0.15 27.77
N GLY A 282 30.04 -0.40 26.48
CA GLY A 282 29.83 -1.73 25.90
C GLY A 282 28.40 -2.01 25.42
N GLY A 283 27.47 -1.06 25.57
CA GLY A 283 26.14 -1.15 25.00
C GLY A 283 26.19 -1.21 23.46
N GLN A 284 25.47 -2.17 22.88
CA GLN A 284 25.32 -2.33 21.43
C GLN A 284 23.84 -2.46 21.09
N ALA A 285 23.45 -1.90 19.95
CA ALA A 285 22.12 -1.98 19.37
C ALA A 285 21.94 -3.36 18.72
N VAL A 286 20.84 -4.04 19.06
CA VAL A 286 20.48 -5.34 18.47
C VAL A 286 19.09 -5.23 17.87
N VAL A 287 19.04 -4.98 16.56
CA VAL A 287 17.77 -4.91 15.82
C VAL A 287 17.60 -6.21 15.03
N ARG A 288 16.52 -6.95 15.30
CA ARG A 288 16.26 -8.24 14.64
C ARG A 288 15.64 -8.03 13.26
N GLY A 289 16.01 -8.90 12.31
CA GLY A 289 15.38 -8.95 10.99
C GLY A 289 15.67 -7.75 10.09
N VAL A 290 16.73 -6.98 10.37
CA VAL A 290 17.17 -5.86 9.53
C VAL A 290 18.15 -6.32 8.45
N GLY A 291 17.97 -5.80 7.25
CA GLY A 291 18.88 -5.96 6.11
C GLY A 291 19.05 -4.64 5.36
N GLY A 292 20.01 -4.59 4.43
CA GLY A 292 20.32 -3.36 3.68
C GLY A 292 20.66 -2.18 4.59
N THR A 293 20.14 -0.99 4.26
CA THR A 293 20.44 0.26 4.98
C THR A 293 20.18 0.19 6.49
N TRP A 294 19.18 -0.58 6.93
CA TRP A 294 18.90 -0.74 8.37
C TRP A 294 20.00 -1.46 9.12
N LYS A 295 20.61 -2.46 8.47
CA LYS A 295 21.77 -3.17 9.02
C LYS A 295 22.97 -2.22 9.07
N ASP A 296 23.23 -1.50 8.00
CA ASP A 296 24.35 -0.55 7.92
C ASP A 296 24.25 0.53 9.01
N LEU A 297 23.06 1.07 9.25
CA LEU A 297 22.83 2.04 10.33
C LEU A 297 23.07 1.44 11.71
N THR A 298 22.61 0.21 11.95
CA THR A 298 22.83 -0.50 13.22
C THR A 298 24.33 -0.76 13.45
N ASP A 299 25.04 -1.20 12.41
CA ASP A 299 26.48 -1.48 12.46
C ASP A 299 27.30 -0.20 12.67
N ASN A 300 26.87 0.93 12.10
CA ASN A 300 27.49 2.24 12.35
C ASN A 300 27.31 2.73 13.79
N VAL A 301 26.10 2.60 14.36
CA VAL A 301 25.85 2.93 15.78
C VAL A 301 26.69 2.06 16.70
N ASN A 302 26.79 0.76 16.40
CA ASN A 302 27.62 -0.18 17.15
C ASN A 302 29.12 0.13 17.04
N SER A 303 29.58 0.53 15.85
CA SER A 303 30.97 0.93 15.64
C SER A 303 31.31 2.19 16.44
N MET A 304 30.42 3.19 16.45
CA MET A 304 30.57 4.39 17.27
C MET A 304 30.61 4.04 18.77
N ALA A 305 29.65 3.25 19.26
CA ALA A 305 29.58 2.83 20.66
C ALA A 305 30.81 2.01 21.10
N SER A 306 31.31 1.12 20.24
CA SER A 306 32.51 0.31 20.47
C SER A 306 33.78 1.17 20.52
N ASN A 307 33.92 2.13 19.61
CA ASN A 307 35.05 3.05 19.59
C ASN A 307 35.07 3.93 20.85
N LEU A 308 33.94 4.54 21.23
CA LEU A 308 33.85 5.33 22.46
C LEU A 308 34.14 4.47 23.70
N THR A 309 33.60 3.25 23.74
CA THR A 309 33.83 2.29 24.82
C THR A 309 35.31 1.94 24.98
N SER A 310 35.99 1.58 23.90
CA SER A 310 37.40 1.19 23.94
C SER A 310 38.29 2.37 24.32
N GLN A 311 38.01 3.55 23.76
CA GLN A 311 38.74 4.79 24.02
C GLN A 311 38.64 5.22 25.49
N VAL A 312 37.42 5.38 26.00
CA VAL A 312 37.20 5.83 27.38
C VAL A 312 37.69 4.81 28.40
N ARG A 313 37.50 3.50 28.14
CA ARG A 313 37.97 2.45 29.06
C ARG A 313 39.50 2.39 29.13
N ASN A 314 40.21 2.57 28.02
CA ASN A 314 41.67 2.58 28.03
C ASN A 314 42.23 3.85 28.71
N ILE A 315 41.59 5.00 28.52
CA ILE A 315 41.91 6.23 29.27
C ILE A 315 41.73 6.00 30.78
N ALA A 316 40.60 5.41 31.19
CA ALA A 316 40.34 5.11 32.59
C ALA A 316 41.37 4.12 33.19
N GLU A 317 41.78 3.11 32.43
CA GLU A 317 42.82 2.16 32.86
C GLU A 317 44.16 2.85 33.11
N VAL A 318 44.62 3.67 32.16
CA VAL A 318 45.91 4.35 32.24
C VAL A 318 45.90 5.39 33.37
N THR A 319 44.85 6.20 33.48
CA THR A 319 44.72 7.17 34.57
C THR A 319 44.65 6.50 35.95
N THR A 320 44.01 5.33 36.05
CA THR A 320 44.01 4.52 37.28
C THR A 320 45.40 3.97 37.59
N ALA A 321 46.15 3.52 36.58
CA ALA A 321 47.51 3.03 36.76
C ALA A 321 48.45 4.14 37.26
N VAL A 322 48.36 5.33 36.65
CA VAL A 322 49.08 6.54 37.07
C VAL A 322 48.76 6.89 38.52
N ALA A 323 47.48 6.86 38.91
CA ALA A 323 47.06 7.11 40.29
C ALA A 323 47.61 6.08 41.30
N LYS A 324 47.91 4.86 40.85
CA LYS A 324 48.57 3.80 41.64
C LYS A 324 50.10 3.85 41.57
N GLY A 325 50.68 4.81 40.84
CA GLY A 325 52.13 4.95 40.65
C GLY A 325 52.73 4.05 39.56
N ASP A 326 51.90 3.34 38.78
CA ASP A 326 52.36 2.59 37.61
C ASP A 326 52.39 3.50 36.38
N LEU A 327 53.58 4.03 36.10
CA LEU A 327 53.85 4.94 34.97
C LEU A 327 54.32 4.20 33.71
N SER A 328 54.25 2.86 33.70
CA SER A 328 54.63 2.06 32.54
C SER A 328 53.51 1.96 31.49
N LYS A 329 52.27 2.24 31.88
CA LYS A 329 51.10 2.14 31.01
C LYS A 329 50.87 3.42 30.20
N LYS A 330 50.51 3.23 28.93
CA LYS A 330 50.11 4.31 28.02
C LYS A 330 48.79 3.98 27.34
N ILE A 331 48.10 5.02 26.89
CA ILE A 331 46.93 4.87 26.04
C ILE A 331 47.43 4.44 24.66
N THR A 332 46.99 3.28 24.19
CA THR A 332 47.44 2.68 22.92
C THR A 332 46.35 2.64 21.86
N VAL A 333 45.07 2.64 22.27
CA VAL A 333 43.90 2.55 21.38
C VAL A 333 43.89 3.64 20.31
N ASP A 334 43.39 3.29 19.13
CA ASP A 334 43.27 4.22 18.01
C ASP A 334 42.22 5.30 18.31
N ALA A 335 42.63 6.54 18.13
CA ALA A 335 41.80 7.71 18.37
C ALA A 335 42.02 8.75 17.25
N LYS A 336 40.99 9.55 17.00
CA LYS A 336 41.01 10.65 16.02
C LYS A 336 40.35 11.88 16.65
N GLY A 337 40.63 13.06 16.10
CA GLY A 337 40.06 14.33 16.58
C GLY A 337 40.40 14.61 18.04
N GLU A 338 39.44 15.12 18.80
CA GLU A 338 39.59 15.51 20.21
C GLU A 338 40.05 14.35 21.11
N VAL A 339 39.63 13.12 20.82
CA VAL A 339 40.06 11.95 21.61
C VAL A 339 41.54 11.64 21.40
N LEU A 340 42.10 11.91 20.21
CA LEU A 340 43.53 11.77 19.95
C LEU A 340 44.34 12.82 20.71
N GLU A 341 43.86 14.06 20.76
CA GLU A 341 44.48 15.13 21.54
C GLU A 341 44.49 14.80 23.03
N LEU A 342 43.37 14.27 23.55
CA LEU A 342 43.28 13.78 24.93
C LEU A 342 44.26 12.64 25.20
N LYS A 343 44.33 11.64 24.30
CA LYS A 343 45.31 10.54 24.35
C LYS A 343 46.74 11.07 24.44
N ASN A 344 47.11 12.00 23.56
CA ASN A 344 48.46 12.56 23.52
C ASN A 344 48.77 13.35 24.79
N THR A 345 47.85 14.19 25.24
CA THR A 345 48.01 14.98 26.47
C THR A 345 48.26 14.09 27.69
N ILE A 346 47.46 13.03 27.86
CA ILE A 346 47.62 12.09 28.96
C ILE A 346 48.94 11.33 28.82
N ASN A 347 49.29 10.83 27.63
CA ASN A 347 50.55 10.11 27.43
C ASN A 347 51.78 10.99 27.71
N THR A 348 51.76 12.27 27.30
CA THR A 348 52.82 13.24 27.63
C THR A 348 52.91 13.48 29.13
N MET A 349 51.77 13.59 29.84
CA MET A 349 51.76 13.70 31.30
C MET A 349 52.41 12.46 31.96
N VAL A 350 52.09 11.25 31.50
CA VAL A 350 52.72 10.01 31.99
C VAL A 350 54.22 10.02 31.76
N ASP A 351 54.68 10.45 30.59
CA ASP A 351 56.11 10.55 30.26
C ASP A 351 56.86 11.55 31.14
N GLN A 352 56.25 12.70 31.42
CA GLN A 352 56.81 13.71 32.32
C GLN A 352 56.89 13.21 33.76
N LEU A 353 55.82 12.55 34.25
CA LEU A 353 55.78 11.92 35.57
C LEU A 353 56.86 10.85 35.71
N ASN A 354 57.00 9.98 34.70
CA ASN A 354 57.96 8.88 34.74
C ASN A 354 59.41 9.39 34.75
N SER A 355 59.69 10.39 33.92
CA SER A 355 61.00 11.04 33.87
C SER A 355 61.34 11.71 35.20
N PHE A 356 60.40 12.45 35.78
CA PHE A 356 60.59 13.09 37.08
C PHE A 356 60.80 12.06 38.20
N ALA A 357 59.99 11.00 38.27
CA ALA A 357 60.12 9.96 39.29
C ALA A 357 61.48 9.24 39.21
N SER A 358 61.94 8.92 38.01
CA SER A 358 63.27 8.36 37.78
C SER A 358 64.37 9.29 38.28
N GLU A 359 64.25 10.58 37.98
CA GLU A 359 65.27 11.56 38.27
C GLU A 359 65.38 11.91 39.76
N VAL A 360 64.24 12.04 40.44
CA VAL A 360 64.20 12.17 41.90
C VAL A 360 64.80 10.94 42.57
N THR A 361 64.46 9.74 42.10
CA THR A 361 65.02 8.48 42.63
C THR A 361 66.54 8.43 42.44
N ARG A 362 67.03 8.88 41.28
CA ARG A 362 68.47 8.93 40.97
C ARG A 362 69.21 9.89 41.88
N VAL A 363 68.73 11.14 41.99
CA VAL A 363 69.36 12.17 42.83
C VAL A 363 69.33 11.78 44.31
N ALA A 364 68.21 11.23 44.79
CA ALA A 364 68.09 10.73 46.16
C ALA A 364 69.11 9.61 46.45
N ARG A 365 69.32 8.69 45.50
CA ARG A 365 70.34 7.65 45.63
C ARG A 365 71.75 8.21 45.60
N GLU A 366 72.09 9.02 44.59
CA GLU A 366 73.44 9.56 44.40
C GLU A 366 73.88 10.45 45.57
N VAL A 367 73.06 11.45 45.93
CA VAL A 367 73.42 12.43 46.95
C VAL A 367 73.15 11.88 48.35
N GLY A 368 72.05 11.16 48.55
CA GLY A 368 71.60 10.70 49.86
C GLY A 368 72.17 9.35 50.31
N THR A 369 72.38 8.40 49.40
CA THR A 369 72.82 7.04 49.76
C THR A 369 74.28 6.78 49.37
N ASP A 370 74.66 7.08 48.13
CA ASP A 370 76.00 6.79 47.60
C ASP A 370 77.04 7.85 48.01
N GLY A 371 76.60 9.00 48.52
CA GLY A 371 77.48 10.12 48.89
C GLY A 371 78.17 10.79 47.70
N LYS A 372 77.68 10.57 46.47
CA LYS A 372 78.15 11.23 45.25
C LYS A 372 77.57 12.64 45.18
N LEU A 373 78.28 13.57 45.83
CA LEU A 373 77.87 14.97 45.93
C LEU A 373 77.96 15.68 44.56
N GLY A 374 76.97 16.51 44.24
CA GLY A 374 76.86 17.28 43.00
C GLY A 374 75.84 16.76 41.99
N GLY A 375 75.16 15.64 42.28
CA GLY A 375 74.06 15.15 41.45
C GLY A 375 72.87 16.12 41.46
N GLN A 376 72.38 16.48 40.28
CA GLN A 376 71.20 17.32 40.07
C GLN A 376 70.22 16.62 39.13
N ALA A 377 68.93 16.82 39.37
CA ALA A 377 67.84 16.38 38.54
C ALA A 377 67.73 17.26 37.28
N ASP A 378 67.78 16.62 36.11
CA ASP A 378 67.47 17.23 34.81
C ASP A 378 66.25 16.56 34.19
N VAL A 379 65.09 17.24 34.27
CA VAL A 379 63.85 16.75 33.68
C VAL A 379 63.47 17.66 32.51
N LYS A 380 63.55 17.13 31.28
CA LYS A 380 63.28 17.91 30.07
C LYS A 380 61.79 18.19 29.89
N GLY A 381 61.47 19.41 29.45
CA GLY A 381 60.10 19.78 29.06
C GLY A 381 59.12 19.97 30.22
N VAL A 382 59.62 20.15 31.44
CA VAL A 382 58.79 20.48 32.61
C VAL A 382 58.51 21.97 32.70
N ALA A 383 57.29 22.32 33.10
CA ALA A 383 56.85 23.68 33.33
C ALA A 383 55.89 23.74 34.54
N GLY A 384 55.68 24.94 35.08
CA GLY A 384 54.84 25.14 36.28
C GLY A 384 55.33 24.32 37.47
N VAL A 385 54.41 23.68 38.19
CA VAL A 385 54.68 22.91 39.41
C VAL A 385 55.77 21.87 39.22
N TRP A 386 55.86 21.23 38.04
CA TRP A 386 56.90 20.23 37.75
C TRP A 386 58.31 20.83 37.74
N LYS A 387 58.44 22.06 37.22
CA LYS A 387 59.70 22.78 37.24
C LYS A 387 60.05 23.18 38.67
N ASP A 388 59.10 23.74 39.40
CA ASP A 388 59.31 24.16 40.79
C ASP A 388 59.76 22.98 41.67
N LEU A 389 59.17 21.80 41.49
CA LEU A 389 59.58 20.59 42.21
C LEU A 389 60.99 20.14 41.84
N THR A 390 61.36 20.20 40.55
CA THR A 390 62.72 19.86 40.09
C THR A 390 63.75 20.82 40.67
N ASP A 391 63.46 22.13 40.66
CA ASP A 391 64.32 23.17 41.20
C ASP A 391 64.49 23.04 42.73
N ASN A 392 63.43 22.64 43.44
CA ASN A 392 63.49 22.36 44.88
C ASN A 392 64.36 21.14 45.21
N VAL A 393 64.24 20.04 44.45
CA VAL A 393 65.11 18.85 44.61
C VAL A 393 66.58 19.22 44.34
N ASN A 394 66.83 20.01 43.30
CA ASN A 394 68.17 20.51 42.97
C ASN A 394 68.75 21.42 44.05
N SER A 395 67.92 22.30 44.61
CA SER A 395 68.32 23.17 45.71
C SER A 395 68.68 22.34 46.96
N MET A 396 67.89 21.32 47.28
CA MET A 396 68.17 20.40 48.38
C MET A 396 69.49 19.64 48.17
N ALA A 397 69.68 19.06 46.97
CA ALA A 397 70.88 18.32 46.61
C ALA A 397 72.15 19.20 46.62
N SER A 398 72.05 20.44 46.13
CA SER A 398 73.13 21.41 46.12
C SER A 398 73.53 21.88 47.53
N ASN A 399 72.53 22.12 48.38
CA ASN A 399 72.76 22.48 49.78
C ASN A 399 73.48 21.35 50.51
N LEU A 400 72.98 20.12 50.44
CA LEU A 400 73.63 18.95 51.04
C LEU A 400 75.05 18.75 50.52
N THR A 401 75.25 18.86 49.21
CA THR A 401 76.57 18.78 48.56
C THR A 401 77.55 19.80 49.12
N SER A 402 77.14 21.07 49.19
CA SER A 402 78.01 22.16 49.64
C SER A 402 78.34 22.02 51.12
N GLN A 403 77.36 21.63 51.94
CA GLN A 403 77.51 21.43 53.38
C GLN A 403 78.47 20.29 53.70
N VAL A 404 78.24 19.09 53.13
CA VAL A 404 79.07 17.91 53.39
C VAL A 404 80.47 18.09 52.83
N ARG A 405 80.63 18.69 51.65
CA ARG A 405 81.97 18.92 51.06
C ARG A 405 82.80 19.90 51.90
N ASN A 406 82.20 20.95 52.45
CA ASN A 406 82.91 21.88 53.33
C ASN A 406 83.31 21.25 54.67
N ILE A 407 82.43 20.41 55.24
CA ILE A 407 82.76 19.59 56.43
C ILE A 407 83.94 18.67 56.14
N ALA A 408 83.92 17.97 55.01
CA ALA A 408 84.99 17.05 54.60
C ALA A 408 86.32 17.80 54.40
N GLU A 409 86.31 18.98 53.76
CA GLU A 409 87.50 19.81 53.55
C GLU A 409 88.14 20.21 54.88
N VAL A 410 87.36 20.73 55.83
CA VAL A 410 87.85 21.16 57.14
C VAL A 410 88.34 19.97 57.96
N THR A 411 87.61 18.87 57.96
CA THR A 411 88.01 17.65 58.69
C THR A 411 89.31 17.06 58.13
N THR A 412 89.50 17.12 56.81
CA THR A 412 90.74 16.68 56.15
C THR A 412 91.90 17.61 56.48
N ALA A 413 91.68 18.93 56.50
CA ALA A 413 92.69 19.90 56.90
C ALA A 413 93.15 19.66 58.35
N VAL A 414 92.20 19.46 59.26
CA VAL A 414 92.47 19.13 60.67
C VAL A 414 93.27 17.83 60.80
N ALA A 415 92.90 16.78 60.04
CA ALA A 415 93.63 15.51 60.03
C ALA A 415 95.08 15.64 59.53
N ASN A 416 95.33 16.58 58.61
CA ASN A 416 96.67 16.90 58.10
C ASN A 416 97.43 17.91 58.99
N GLY A 417 96.86 18.30 60.14
CA GLY A 417 97.48 19.23 61.09
C GLY A 417 97.28 20.72 60.79
N ASP A 418 96.50 21.07 59.76
CA ASP A 418 96.12 22.46 59.48
C ASP A 418 94.86 22.84 60.28
N LEU A 419 95.09 23.39 61.48
CA LEU A 419 94.04 23.83 62.40
C LEU A 419 93.59 25.28 62.16
N SER A 420 94.03 25.89 61.05
CA SER A 420 93.58 27.25 60.66
C SER A 420 92.23 27.25 59.93
N LYS A 421 91.78 26.08 59.44
CA LYS A 421 90.55 25.94 58.67
C LYS A 421 89.34 25.73 59.58
N LYS A 422 88.25 26.44 59.26
CA LYS A 422 86.93 26.29 59.91
C LYS A 422 85.84 26.14 58.87
N ILE A 423 84.74 25.51 59.27
CA ILE A 423 83.53 25.44 58.44
C ILE A 423 82.91 26.83 58.40
N THR A 424 82.70 27.36 57.20
CA THR A 424 82.19 28.73 56.98
C THR A 424 80.83 28.78 56.30
N VAL A 425 80.39 27.68 55.67
CA VAL A 425 79.11 27.62 54.92
C VAL A 425 77.93 27.99 55.82
N ASP A 426 76.95 28.73 55.26
CA ASP A 426 75.70 29.07 55.95
C ASP A 426 74.82 27.83 56.06
N VAL A 427 74.52 27.45 57.30
CA VAL A 427 73.82 26.21 57.64
C VAL A 427 72.87 26.47 58.80
N ARG A 428 71.78 25.72 58.84
CA ARG A 428 70.71 25.84 59.85
C ARG A 428 70.37 24.47 60.42
N GLY A 429 69.67 24.46 61.55
CA GLY A 429 69.22 23.23 62.21
C GLY A 429 70.38 22.33 62.65
N GLU A 430 70.21 21.02 62.53
CA GLU A 430 71.20 20.00 62.96
C GLU A 430 72.57 20.18 62.29
N ILE A 431 72.61 20.67 61.04
CA ILE A 431 73.88 20.91 60.35
C ILE A 431 74.65 22.09 60.98
N LEU A 432 73.97 23.07 61.57
CA LEU A 432 74.62 24.16 62.31
C LEU A 432 75.25 23.66 63.62
N GLU A 433 74.56 22.76 64.33
CA GLU A 433 75.11 22.12 65.53
C GLU A 433 76.36 21.31 65.19
N LEU A 434 76.33 20.55 64.09
CA LEU A 434 77.49 19.82 63.58
C LEU A 434 78.65 20.76 63.23
N LYS A 435 78.37 21.85 62.49
CA LYS A 435 79.36 22.90 62.18
C LYS A 435 80.01 23.45 63.45
N ASN A 436 79.21 23.81 64.45
CA ASN A 436 79.73 24.37 65.70
C ASN A 436 80.58 23.35 66.45
N THR A 437 80.13 22.10 66.54
CA THR A 437 80.85 21.01 67.21
C THR A 437 82.22 20.79 66.58
N ILE A 438 82.28 20.71 65.25
CA ILE A 438 83.54 20.53 64.52
C ILE A 438 84.44 21.76 64.71
N ASN A 439 83.92 22.97 64.56
CA ASN A 439 84.71 24.19 64.75
C ASN A 439 85.27 24.30 66.18
N THR A 440 84.50 23.93 67.21
CA THR A 440 84.97 23.87 68.60
C THR A 440 86.05 22.80 68.78
N MET A 441 85.91 21.63 68.14
CA MET A 441 86.96 20.61 68.14
C MET A 441 88.26 21.15 67.52
N VAL A 442 88.19 21.87 66.39
CA VAL A 442 89.36 22.51 65.76
C VAL A 442 90.02 23.49 66.74
N ASP A 443 89.23 24.33 67.40
CA ASP A 443 89.73 25.30 68.39
C ASP A 443 90.45 24.60 69.57
N GLN A 444 89.85 23.53 70.10
CA GLN A 444 90.44 22.76 71.19
C GLN A 444 91.75 22.08 70.78
N LEU A 445 91.78 21.44 69.61
CA LEU A 445 93.01 20.84 69.07
C LEU A 445 94.10 21.89 68.82
N ASN A 446 93.73 23.08 68.35
CA ASN A 446 94.69 24.16 68.09
C ASN A 446 95.31 24.69 69.39
N SER A 447 94.49 24.84 70.43
CA SER A 447 94.95 25.19 71.77
C SER A 447 95.85 24.09 72.34
N PHE A 448 95.48 22.82 72.19
CA PHE A 448 96.29 21.70 72.67
C PHE A 448 97.63 21.61 71.94
N ALA A 449 97.67 21.73 70.62
CA ALA A 449 98.90 21.74 69.83
C ALA A 449 99.82 22.90 70.23
N SER A 450 99.25 24.08 70.49
CA SER A 450 99.99 25.25 70.99
C SER A 450 100.60 24.98 72.37
N GLU A 451 99.84 24.35 73.26
CA GLU A 451 100.28 24.02 74.62
C GLU A 451 101.37 22.94 74.63
N VAL A 452 101.23 21.90 73.82
CA VAL A 452 102.29 20.89 73.64
C VAL A 452 103.56 21.52 73.07
N THR A 453 103.44 22.45 72.11
CA THR A 453 104.61 23.18 71.57
C THR A 453 105.27 24.05 72.64
N ARG A 454 104.48 24.67 73.53
CA ARG A 454 104.97 25.43 74.68
C ARG A 454 105.71 24.52 75.67
N VAL A 455 105.10 23.42 76.08
CA VAL A 455 105.69 22.45 77.02
C VAL A 455 106.94 21.78 76.43
N ALA A 456 106.93 21.42 75.14
CA ALA A 456 108.11 20.87 74.47
C ALA A 456 109.29 21.85 74.43
N ARG A 457 109.01 23.16 74.33
CA ARG A 457 110.05 24.21 74.46
C ARG A 457 110.54 24.38 75.89
N GLU A 458 109.69 24.20 76.90
CA GLU A 458 110.05 24.32 78.32
C GLU A 458 110.82 23.12 78.87
N VAL A 459 110.57 21.90 78.35
CA VAL A 459 111.26 20.67 78.77
C VAL A 459 112.55 20.42 77.96
N GLY A 460 112.71 21.08 76.81
CA GLY A 460 113.88 20.98 75.93
C GLY A 460 115.05 21.91 76.28
N THR A 461 114.97 22.63 77.40
CA THR A 461 116.04 23.44 78.02
C THR A 461 116.44 22.83 79.35
#